data_AF-A0A4R3KBQ2-F1
#
_entry.id   AF-A0A4R3KBQ2-F1
#
_cell.length_a   1.000
_cell.length_b   1.000
_cell.length_c   1.000
_cell.angle_alpha   90.00
_cell.angle_beta   90.00
_cell.angle_gamma   90.00
#
_symmetry.space_group_name_H-M   'P 1'
#
loop_
_entity.id
_entity.type
_entity.pdbx_description
1 polymer ?
#
loop_
_entity_poly.entity_id
_entity_poly.type
_entity_poly.pdbx_seq_one_letter_code
_entity_poly.pdbx_strand_id
1 'polypeptide(L)'
;MDIGDYMIEVKKIILLEQTEEEQCWQQYKKDGDEQARCRIIEAYQPLVFKCVRPFCKMDAAMDLVQEGTVGLIEAVERYDPDKNVAFSLYAVHRIKGRILNYLNKESAKDKYCSLYDFFDDVAAMVDDKADVQNQAEKNFLTGQVQKIMLRLPPKERAVLDGVYLKDKAPQELANNMQVSLSHVYRLQKMAVHRLRGMMAKFMHHWN
;
A
#
# COMPACT_ATOMS: atom_id res chain seq x y z
N MET A 1 25.41 1.06 11.31
CA MET A 1 25.18 1.99 10.20
C MET A 1 24.11 2.96 10.66
N ASP A 2 24.39 4.26 10.59
CA ASP A 2 23.38 5.28 10.89
C ASP A 2 22.53 5.59 9.65
N ILE A 3 21.36 6.20 9.84
CA ILE A 3 20.45 6.56 8.74
C ILE A 3 21.08 7.55 7.75
N GLY A 4 22.01 8.38 8.22
CA GLY A 4 22.80 9.27 7.37
C GLY A 4 23.69 8.51 6.38
N ASP A 5 24.40 7.48 6.85
CA ASP A 5 25.27 6.65 6.03
C ASP A 5 24.45 5.84 5.01
N TYR A 6 23.34 5.25 5.47
CA TYR A 6 22.40 4.54 4.60
C TYR A 6 21.88 5.44 3.47
N MET A 7 21.54 6.70 3.76
CA MET A 7 21.05 7.62 2.74
C MET A 7 22.11 7.96 1.68
N ILE A 8 23.40 7.98 2.05
CA ILE A 8 24.49 8.17 1.09
C ILE A 8 24.62 6.96 0.17
N GLU A 9 24.45 5.75 0.70
CA GLU A 9 24.47 4.51 -0.09
C GLU A 9 23.28 4.44 -1.04
N VAL A 10 22.07 4.72 -0.56
CA VAL A 10 20.85 4.71 -1.38
C VAL A 10 20.90 5.73 -2.52
N LYS A 11 21.54 6.88 -2.32
CA LYS A 11 21.71 7.90 -3.38
C LYS A 11 22.63 7.46 -4.52
N LYS A 12 23.47 6.44 -4.31
CA LYS A 12 24.37 5.91 -5.36
C LYS A 12 23.67 4.89 -6.25
N ILE A 13 22.45 4.48 -5.90
CA ILE A 13 21.69 3.47 -6.64
C ILE A 13 21.21 4.06 -7.96
N ILE A 14 21.52 3.37 -9.05
CA ILE A 14 21.07 3.70 -10.39
C ILE A 14 19.69 3.08 -10.59
N LEU A 15 18.72 3.88 -11.00
CA LEU A 15 17.38 3.42 -11.33
C LEU A 15 17.44 2.60 -12.62
N LEU A 16 16.69 1.50 -12.68
CA LEU A 16 16.59 0.69 -13.89
C LEU A 16 15.76 1.42 -14.95
N GLU A 17 16.24 1.41 -16.19
CA GLU A 17 15.43 1.81 -17.34
C GLU A 17 14.35 0.76 -17.61
N GLN A 18 13.22 1.16 -18.21
CA GLN A 18 12.04 0.29 -18.38
C GLN A 18 12.37 -1.03 -19.09
N THR A 19 13.17 -0.98 -20.16
CA THR A 19 13.59 -2.18 -20.90
C THR A 19 14.47 -3.11 -20.07
N GLU A 20 15.29 -2.55 -19.18
CA GLU A 20 16.19 -3.31 -18.32
C GLU A 20 15.42 -3.95 -17.16
N GLU A 21 14.44 -3.23 -16.61
CA GLU A 21 13.51 -3.76 -15.61
C GLU A 21 12.73 -4.97 -16.17
N GLU A 22 12.15 -4.85 -17.37
CA GLU A 22 11.43 -5.94 -18.02
C GLU A 22 12.33 -7.17 -18.20
N GLN A 23 13.58 -6.99 -18.64
CA GLN A 23 14.55 -8.08 -18.78
C GLN A 23 14.85 -8.76 -17.45
N CYS A 24 15.09 -7.98 -16.39
CA CYS A 24 15.33 -8.53 -15.05
C CYS A 24 14.13 -9.34 -14.55
N TRP A 25 12.90 -8.86 -14.78
CA TRP A 25 11.69 -9.60 -14.41
C TRP A 25 11.54 -10.90 -15.17
N GLN A 26 11.83 -10.91 -16.48
CA GLN A 26 11.80 -12.13 -17.29
C GLN A 26 12.83 -13.15 -16.80
N GLN A 27 14.08 -12.74 -16.61
CA GLN A 27 15.16 -13.61 -16.10
C GLN A 27 14.82 -14.19 -14.72
N TYR A 28 14.31 -13.37 -13.81
CA TYR A 28 13.93 -13.86 -12.50
C TYR A 28 12.72 -14.80 -12.53
N LYS A 29 11.62 -14.41 -13.20
CA LYS A 29 10.36 -15.17 -13.14
C LYS A 29 10.34 -16.41 -14.03
N LYS A 30 11.09 -16.42 -15.14
CA LYS A 30 11.18 -17.58 -16.04
C LYS A 30 12.37 -18.46 -15.73
N ASP A 31 13.54 -17.87 -15.56
CA ASP A 31 14.81 -18.61 -15.47
C ASP A 31 15.25 -18.82 -14.01
N GLY A 32 14.59 -18.18 -13.04
CA GLY A 32 14.94 -18.28 -11.63
C GLY A 32 16.23 -17.55 -11.28
N ASP A 33 16.62 -16.54 -12.07
CA ASP A 33 17.88 -15.82 -11.87
C ASP A 33 17.85 -14.96 -10.59
N GLU A 34 18.61 -15.40 -9.58
CA GLU A 34 18.77 -14.68 -8.32
C GLU A 34 19.57 -13.38 -8.46
N GLN A 35 20.45 -13.25 -9.46
CA GLN A 35 21.15 -11.99 -9.71
C GLN A 35 20.18 -10.93 -10.22
N ALA A 36 19.28 -11.31 -11.12
CA ALA A 36 18.22 -10.43 -11.59
C ALA A 36 17.29 -10.00 -10.43
N ARG A 37 16.95 -10.93 -9.52
CA ARG A 37 16.20 -10.62 -8.29
C ARG A 37 16.92 -9.59 -7.42
N CYS A 38 18.20 -9.81 -7.12
CA CYS A 38 19.00 -8.88 -6.32
C CYS A 38 19.05 -7.49 -6.96
N ARG A 39 19.24 -7.44 -8.28
CA ARG A 39 19.30 -6.19 -9.05
C ARG A 39 18.01 -5.39 -8.96
N ILE A 40 16.85 -6.05 -9.04
CA ILE A 40 15.54 -5.42 -8.82
C ILE A 40 15.43 -4.89 -7.40
N ILE A 41 15.77 -5.68 -6.38
CA ILE A 41 15.69 -5.27 -4.97
C ILE A 41 16.55 -4.02 -4.73
N GLU A 42 17.79 -4.02 -5.23
CA GLU A 42 18.71 -2.88 -5.11
C GLU A 42 18.16 -1.63 -5.80
N ALA A 43 17.70 -1.74 -7.05
CA ALA A 43 17.15 -0.62 -7.80
C ALA A 43 15.95 0.05 -7.10
N TYR A 44 15.17 -0.73 -6.35
CA TYR A 44 13.98 -0.26 -5.65
C TYR A 44 14.20 0.09 -4.15
N GLN A 45 15.43 -0.04 -3.62
CA GLN A 45 15.77 0.43 -2.26
C GLN A 45 15.43 1.90 -1.98
N PRO A 46 15.63 2.87 -2.91
CA PRO A 46 15.23 4.26 -2.69
C PRO A 46 13.74 4.44 -2.35
N LEU A 47 12.88 3.50 -2.80
CA LEU A 47 11.45 3.50 -2.50
C LEU A 47 11.17 3.19 -1.01
N VAL A 48 11.97 2.32 -0.41
CA VAL A 48 11.91 2.03 1.04
C VAL A 48 12.22 3.29 1.82
N PHE A 49 13.32 3.97 1.47
CA PHE A 49 13.69 5.23 2.11
C PHE A 49 12.59 6.30 1.95
N LYS A 50 11.98 6.43 0.77
CA LYS A 50 10.85 7.35 0.55
C LYS A 50 9.70 7.09 1.53
N CYS A 51 9.40 5.83 1.83
CA CYS A 51 8.36 5.44 2.78
C CYS A 51 8.77 5.69 4.25
N VAL A 52 10.06 5.55 4.58
CA VAL A 52 10.57 5.75 5.95
C VAL A 52 10.88 7.22 6.25
N ARG A 53 11.07 8.07 5.23
CA ARG A 53 11.45 9.49 5.37
C ARG A 53 10.70 10.28 6.47
N PRO A 54 9.38 10.12 6.66
CA PRO A 54 8.65 10.82 7.74
C PRO A 54 9.12 10.45 9.15
N PHE A 55 9.70 9.27 9.31
CA PHE A 55 10.10 8.67 10.57
C PHE A 55 11.61 8.76 10.82
N CYS A 56 12.39 9.40 9.95
CA CYS A 56 13.85 9.52 10.12
C CYS A 56 14.29 10.21 11.41
N LYS A 57 13.39 10.93 12.10
CA LYS A 57 13.65 11.57 13.40
C LYS A 57 13.36 10.67 14.59
N MET A 58 12.83 9.46 14.37
CA MET A 58 12.58 8.47 15.41
C MET A 58 13.83 7.63 15.63
N ASP A 59 14.08 7.21 16.87
CA ASP A 59 15.21 6.34 17.19
C ASP A 59 15.12 4.98 16.47
N ALA A 60 13.89 4.52 16.19
CA ALA A 60 13.60 3.29 15.45
C ALA A 60 13.74 3.42 13.91
N ALA A 61 14.26 4.52 13.38
CA ALA A 61 14.24 4.75 11.93
C ALA A 61 14.98 3.66 11.12
N MET A 62 16.09 3.13 11.65
CA MET A 62 16.81 2.02 11.02
C MET A 62 16.03 0.70 11.06
N ASP A 63 15.24 0.47 12.11
CA ASP A 63 14.38 -0.70 12.18
C ASP A 63 13.23 -0.59 11.17
N LEU A 64 12.70 0.61 10.95
CA LEU A 64 11.71 0.87 9.89
C LEU A 64 12.28 0.66 8.49
N VAL A 65 13.55 1.04 8.25
CA VAL A 65 14.26 0.73 6.99
C VAL A 65 14.38 -0.78 6.80
N GLN A 66 14.75 -1.52 7.84
CA GLN A 66 14.86 -2.98 7.78
C GLN A 66 13.51 -3.63 7.50
N GLU A 67 12.46 -3.25 8.23
CA GLU A 67 11.11 -3.76 8.04
C GLU A 67 10.55 -3.40 6.66
N GLY A 68 10.78 -2.18 6.19
CA GLY A 68 10.43 -1.76 4.85
C GLY A 68 11.17 -2.55 3.78
N THR A 69 12.45 -2.86 4.00
CA THR A 69 13.26 -3.72 3.11
C THR A 69 12.71 -5.13 3.04
N VAL A 70 12.32 -5.73 4.16
CA VAL A 70 11.63 -7.03 4.16
C VAL A 70 10.34 -6.95 3.33
N GLY A 71 9.59 -5.84 3.45
CA GLY A 71 8.40 -5.60 2.63
C GLY A 71 8.68 -5.50 1.13
N LEU A 72 9.80 -4.89 0.75
CA LEU A 72 10.24 -4.84 -0.65
C LEU A 72 10.62 -6.24 -1.17
N ILE A 73 11.36 -7.02 -0.39
CA ILE A 73 11.75 -8.40 -0.76
C ILE A 73 10.49 -9.26 -0.97
N GLU A 74 9.55 -9.23 -0.02
CA GLU A 74 8.27 -9.92 -0.15
C GLU A 74 7.45 -9.43 -1.36
N ALA A 75 7.60 -8.16 -1.74
CA ALA A 75 6.98 -7.61 -2.94
C ALA A 75 7.60 -8.22 -4.20
N VAL A 76 8.93 -8.25 -4.32
CA VAL A 76 9.62 -8.83 -5.50
C VAL A 76 9.22 -10.29 -5.70
N GLU A 77 9.20 -11.07 -4.62
CA GLU A 77 8.87 -12.49 -4.66
C GLU A 77 7.43 -12.74 -5.14
N ARG A 78 6.48 -11.92 -4.69
CA ARG A 78 5.05 -12.09 -5.00
C ARG A 78 4.57 -11.29 -6.22
N TYR A 79 5.40 -10.42 -6.77
CA TYR A 79 5.03 -9.62 -7.93
C TYR A 79 4.85 -10.50 -9.17
N ASP A 80 3.94 -10.07 -10.04
CA ASP A 80 3.51 -10.78 -11.23
C ASP A 80 3.51 -9.79 -12.40
N PRO A 81 4.54 -9.82 -13.25
CA PRO A 81 4.67 -8.88 -14.37
C PRO A 81 3.53 -8.95 -15.38
N ASP A 82 2.84 -10.09 -15.50
CA ASP A 82 1.76 -10.29 -16.47
C ASP A 82 0.48 -9.54 -16.10
N LYS A 83 0.38 -9.06 -14.84
CA LYS A 83 -0.75 -8.25 -14.36
C LYS A 83 -0.69 -6.79 -14.79
N ASN A 84 0.31 -6.39 -15.58
CA ASN A 84 0.56 -5.03 -16.09
C ASN A 84 0.71 -3.91 -15.05
N VAL A 85 0.42 -4.12 -13.76
CA VAL A 85 0.61 -3.13 -12.69
C VAL A 85 2.09 -2.83 -12.45
N ALA A 86 2.50 -1.56 -12.56
CA ALA A 86 3.87 -1.14 -12.26
C ALA A 86 4.36 -1.65 -10.88
N PHE A 87 5.54 -2.28 -10.85
CA PHE A 87 6.08 -2.89 -9.64
C PHE A 87 6.20 -1.89 -8.48
N SER A 88 6.62 -0.66 -8.77
CA SER A 88 6.72 0.44 -7.82
C SER A 88 5.44 0.64 -7.01
N LEU A 89 4.27 0.62 -7.67
CA LEU A 89 2.97 0.78 -7.04
C LEU A 89 2.66 -0.42 -6.12
N TYR A 90 2.93 -1.63 -6.58
CA TYR A 90 2.74 -2.84 -5.78
C TYR A 90 3.65 -2.87 -4.54
N ALA A 91 4.94 -2.54 -4.73
CA ALA A 91 5.95 -2.55 -3.68
C ALA A 91 5.63 -1.54 -2.56
N VAL A 92 5.18 -0.33 -2.91
CA VAL A 92 4.80 0.70 -1.91
C VAL A 92 3.79 0.16 -0.89
N HIS A 93 2.77 -0.58 -1.33
CA HIS A 93 1.75 -1.12 -0.42
C HIS A 93 2.34 -2.13 0.56
N ARG A 94 3.25 -2.98 0.09
CA ARG A 94 3.91 -4.00 0.91
C ARG A 94 4.87 -3.38 1.92
N ILE A 95 5.70 -2.44 1.47
CA ILE A 95 6.66 -1.70 2.30
C ILE A 95 5.91 -0.99 3.44
N LYS A 96 4.87 -0.20 3.11
CA LYS A 96 4.06 0.50 4.10
C LYS A 96 3.39 -0.45 5.08
N GLY A 97 2.84 -1.56 4.59
CA GLY A 97 2.21 -2.57 5.44
C GLY A 97 3.17 -3.12 6.50
N ARG A 98 4.43 -3.39 6.13
CA ARG A 98 5.46 -3.84 7.09
C ARG A 98 5.80 -2.74 8.11
N ILE A 99 6.06 -1.52 7.65
CA ILE A 99 6.36 -0.38 8.51
C ILE A 99 5.23 -0.14 9.52
N LEU A 100 3.98 -0.09 9.06
CA LEU A 100 2.81 0.10 9.93
C LEU A 100 2.63 -1.03 10.93
N ASN A 101 2.83 -2.29 10.50
CA ASN A 101 2.74 -3.44 11.39
C ASN A 101 3.79 -3.40 12.49
N TYR A 102 5.02 -2.98 12.18
CA TYR A 102 6.08 -2.80 13.17
C TYR A 102 5.72 -1.69 14.17
N LEU A 103 5.34 -0.51 13.69
CA LEU A 103 4.94 0.64 14.53
C LEU A 103 3.75 0.32 15.45
N ASN A 104 2.80 -0.49 14.97
CA ASN A 104 1.65 -0.93 15.75
C ASN A 104 2.02 -1.88 16.90
N LYS A 105 3.08 -2.69 16.73
CA LYS A 105 3.58 -3.59 17.78
C LYS A 105 4.34 -2.82 18.86
N GLU A 106 5.01 -1.74 18.49
CA GLU A 106 5.87 -0.96 19.38
C GLU A 106 5.12 0.13 20.20
N SER A 107 3.78 0.10 20.18
CA SER A 107 2.89 0.87 21.08
C SER A 107 2.86 2.39 20.89
N ALA A 108 2.95 2.90 19.66
CA ALA A 108 2.83 4.35 19.40
C ALA A 108 1.46 4.78 18.80
N LYS A 109 0.38 4.08 19.13
CA LYS A 109 -0.96 4.16 18.50
C LYS A 109 -1.53 5.58 18.24
N ASP A 110 -1.16 6.58 19.03
CA ASP A 110 -1.75 7.93 18.94
C ASP A 110 -1.15 8.85 17.87
N LYS A 111 -0.03 8.50 17.22
CA LYS A 111 0.61 9.34 16.18
C LYS A 111 0.20 9.02 14.74
N TYR A 112 -0.56 7.94 14.50
CA TYR A 112 -0.62 7.33 13.16
C TYR A 112 -1.85 7.63 12.29
N CYS A 113 -2.81 8.41 12.78
CA CYS A 113 -4.03 8.70 12.01
C CYS A 113 -3.77 9.62 10.79
N SER A 114 -2.90 10.63 10.90
CA SER A 114 -2.56 11.53 9.78
C SER A 114 -1.54 10.96 8.79
N LEU A 115 -1.13 9.69 8.93
CA LEU A 115 -0.05 9.10 8.14
C LEU A 115 -0.56 8.27 6.98
N TYR A 116 -1.81 7.79 7.05
CA TYR A 116 -2.47 7.22 5.87
C TYR A 116 -2.59 8.28 4.76
N ASP A 117 -2.95 9.51 5.10
CA ASP A 117 -3.04 10.63 4.15
C ASP A 117 -1.69 10.96 3.50
N PHE A 118 -0.60 11.03 4.29
CA PHE A 118 0.75 11.26 3.75
C PHE A 118 1.20 10.11 2.83
N PHE A 119 0.82 8.88 3.17
CA PHE A 119 1.18 7.73 2.36
C PHE A 119 0.42 7.70 1.03
N ASP A 120 -0.83 8.14 0.97
CA ASP A 120 -1.55 8.29 -0.30
C ASP A 120 -0.84 9.29 -1.24
N ASP A 121 -0.28 10.38 -0.71
CA ASP A 121 0.57 11.30 -1.47
C ASP A 121 1.85 10.62 -1.99
N VAL A 122 2.51 9.80 -1.19
CA VAL A 122 3.70 9.05 -1.63
C VAL A 122 3.38 8.08 -2.77
N ALA A 123 2.20 7.44 -2.74
CA ALA A 123 1.70 6.57 -3.79
C ALA A 123 1.29 7.37 -5.05
N ALA A 124 0.78 8.59 -4.88
CA ALA A 124 0.52 9.53 -5.97
C ALA A 124 1.82 10.08 -6.61
N MET A 125 2.91 10.15 -5.84
CA MET A 125 4.24 10.55 -6.31
C MET A 125 5.10 9.39 -6.84
N VAL A 126 4.59 8.16 -6.88
CA VAL A 126 5.27 7.07 -7.61
C VAL A 126 5.03 7.33 -9.09
N ASP A 127 6.14 7.49 -9.82
CA ASP A 127 6.28 7.97 -11.19
C ASP A 127 5.00 7.90 -12.07
N ASP A 128 4.57 9.06 -12.59
CA ASP A 128 3.51 9.20 -13.59
C ASP A 128 3.85 8.48 -14.92
N LYS A 129 5.06 7.91 -15.04
CA LYS A 129 5.42 6.91 -16.07
C LYS A 129 4.79 5.53 -15.86
N ALA A 130 3.90 5.31 -14.88
CA ALA A 130 3.05 4.13 -14.93
C ALA A 130 2.29 4.15 -16.27
N ASP A 131 2.45 3.10 -17.08
CA ASP A 131 1.79 2.90 -18.37
C ASP A 131 0.33 3.39 -18.34
N VAL A 132 -0.16 4.03 -19.41
CA VAL A 132 -1.53 4.57 -19.50
C VAL A 132 -2.57 3.52 -19.07
N GLN A 133 -2.24 2.25 -19.29
CA GLN A 133 -2.95 1.07 -18.83
C GLN A 133 -3.13 0.99 -17.29
N ASN A 134 -2.11 1.30 -16.51
CA ASN A 134 -2.14 1.23 -15.04
C ASN A 134 -2.93 2.34 -14.38
N GLN A 135 -2.84 3.54 -14.93
CA GLN A 135 -3.73 4.63 -14.52
C GLN A 135 -5.18 4.27 -14.85
N ALA A 136 -5.43 3.66 -16.01
CA ALA A 136 -6.75 3.18 -16.39
C ALA A 136 -7.25 2.05 -15.48
N GLU A 137 -6.41 1.09 -15.10
CA GLU A 137 -6.76 0.01 -14.17
C GLU A 137 -7.07 0.53 -12.76
N LYS A 138 -6.27 1.47 -12.23
CA LYS A 138 -6.53 2.11 -10.93
C LYS A 138 -7.86 2.87 -10.95
N ASN A 139 -8.09 3.65 -12.00
CA ASN A 139 -9.35 4.40 -12.19
C ASN A 139 -10.53 3.45 -12.35
N PHE A 140 -10.35 2.32 -13.04
CA PHE A 140 -11.35 1.28 -13.21
C PHE A 140 -11.68 0.59 -11.88
N LEU A 141 -10.67 0.12 -11.14
CA LEU A 141 -10.86 -0.49 -9.81
C LEU A 141 -11.55 0.47 -8.85
N THR A 142 -11.18 1.75 -8.89
CA THR A 142 -11.82 2.80 -8.08
C THR A 142 -13.29 2.97 -8.47
N GLY A 143 -13.59 3.03 -9.77
CA GLY A 143 -14.97 3.04 -10.27
C GLY A 143 -15.77 1.77 -9.88
N GLN A 144 -15.11 0.61 -9.82
CA GLN A 144 -15.75 -0.64 -9.40
C GLN A 144 -16.03 -0.66 -7.89
N VAL A 145 -15.11 -0.18 -7.05
CA VAL A 145 -15.34 0.01 -5.61
C VAL A 145 -16.52 0.94 -5.40
N GLN A 146 -16.59 2.08 -6.11
CA GLN A 146 -17.74 2.98 -6.04
C GLN A 146 -19.06 2.30 -6.42
N LYS A 147 -19.10 1.53 -7.51
CA LYS A 147 -20.29 0.76 -7.90
C LYS A 147 -20.69 -0.28 -6.86
N ILE A 148 -19.72 -0.91 -6.20
CA ILE A 148 -19.98 -1.87 -5.12
C ILE A 148 -20.48 -1.14 -3.87
N MET A 149 -19.91 0.00 -3.51
CA MET A 149 -20.37 0.83 -2.40
C MET A 149 -21.83 1.27 -2.58
N LEU A 150 -22.26 1.55 -3.81
CA LEU A 150 -23.67 1.85 -4.10
C LEU A 150 -24.63 0.66 -3.82
N ARG A 151 -24.13 -0.57 -3.85
CA ARG A 151 -24.90 -1.80 -3.56
C ARG A 151 -24.91 -2.15 -2.07
N LEU A 152 -24.08 -1.51 -1.25
CA LEU A 152 -24.10 -1.74 0.20
C LEU A 152 -25.39 -1.19 0.83
N PRO A 153 -25.87 -1.81 1.92
CA PRO A 153 -26.96 -1.26 2.71
C PRO A 153 -26.67 0.20 3.13
N PRO A 154 -27.66 1.11 3.12
CA PRO A 154 -27.43 2.54 3.33
C PRO A 154 -26.71 2.87 4.64
N LYS A 155 -27.04 2.15 5.72
CA LYS A 155 -26.41 2.30 7.04
C LYS A 155 -24.97 1.78 7.07
N GLU A 156 -24.68 0.69 6.37
CA GLU A 156 -23.32 0.13 6.23
C GLU A 156 -22.44 1.07 5.41
N ARG A 157 -22.97 1.60 4.29
CA ARG A 157 -22.29 2.61 3.45
C ARG A 157 -22.01 3.89 4.22
N ALA A 158 -23.00 4.43 4.94
CA ALA A 158 -22.83 5.67 5.71
C ALA A 158 -21.73 5.56 6.78
N VAL A 159 -21.58 4.40 7.41
CA VAL A 159 -20.49 4.14 8.35
C VAL A 159 -19.15 4.06 7.63
N LEU A 160 -19.05 3.41 6.46
CA LEU A 160 -17.81 3.39 5.70
C LEU A 160 -17.41 4.78 5.18
N ASP A 161 -18.33 5.53 4.58
CA ASP A 161 -18.08 6.89 4.10
C ASP A 161 -17.64 7.80 5.25
N GLY A 162 -18.28 7.66 6.41
CA GLY A 162 -17.95 8.43 7.60
C GLY A 162 -16.55 8.13 8.12
N VAL A 163 -16.21 6.86 8.30
CA VAL A 163 -14.95 6.43 8.92
C VAL A 163 -13.76 6.56 7.97
N TYR A 164 -13.92 6.24 6.69
CA TYR A 164 -12.79 6.07 5.75
C TYR A 164 -12.65 7.17 4.70
N LEU A 165 -13.72 7.95 4.41
CA LEU A 165 -13.66 9.02 3.40
C LEU A 165 -13.77 10.42 4.01
N LYS A 166 -14.24 10.51 5.26
CA LYS A 166 -14.52 11.79 5.95
C LYS A 166 -13.85 11.88 7.32
N ASP A 167 -13.03 10.89 7.68
CA ASP A 167 -12.31 10.77 8.95
C ASP A 167 -13.13 11.11 10.20
N LYS A 168 -14.42 10.77 10.20
CA LYS A 168 -15.30 10.99 11.36
C LYS A 168 -15.04 9.93 12.40
N ALA A 169 -14.94 10.36 13.66
CA ALA A 169 -14.83 9.44 14.77
C ALA A 169 -16.06 8.51 14.82
N PRO A 170 -15.89 7.19 15.07
CA PRO A 170 -17.02 6.25 15.19
C PRO A 170 -18.07 6.68 16.22
N GLN A 171 -17.64 7.39 17.27
CA GLN A 171 -18.53 7.97 18.28
C GLN A 171 -19.41 9.11 17.74
N GLU A 172 -18.86 9.96 16.87
CA GLU A 172 -19.63 11.00 16.19
C GLU A 172 -20.68 10.38 15.27
N LEU A 173 -20.33 9.30 14.56
CA LEU A 173 -21.26 8.55 13.72
C LEU A 173 -22.36 7.87 14.53
N ALA A 174 -22.03 7.31 15.69
CA ALA A 174 -23.01 6.73 16.62
C ALA A 174 -24.06 7.76 17.04
N ASN A 175 -23.60 8.97 17.41
CA ASN A 175 -24.46 10.08 17.80
C ASN A 175 -25.34 10.54 16.61
N ASN A 176 -24.74 10.75 15.44
CA ASN A 176 -25.45 11.21 14.23
C ASN A 176 -26.49 10.19 13.73
N MET A 177 -26.21 8.89 13.89
CA MET A 177 -27.11 7.81 13.48
C MET A 177 -28.08 7.38 14.58
N GLN A 178 -28.00 7.98 15.79
CA GLN A 178 -28.77 7.61 16.97
C GLN A 178 -28.69 6.11 17.30
N VAL A 179 -27.50 5.52 17.16
CA VAL A 179 -27.24 4.11 17.48
C VAL A 179 -26.10 4.00 18.49
N SER A 180 -25.98 2.87 19.18
CA SER A 180 -24.86 2.64 20.07
C SER A 180 -23.53 2.50 19.30
N LEU A 181 -22.42 2.87 19.93
CA LEU A 181 -21.08 2.71 19.38
C LEU A 181 -20.80 1.26 18.95
N SER A 182 -21.25 0.28 19.75
CA SER A 182 -21.14 -1.14 19.41
C SER A 182 -21.89 -1.50 18.12
N HIS A 183 -23.02 -0.84 17.85
CA HIS A 183 -23.78 -1.03 16.61
C HIS A 183 -23.03 -0.46 15.40
N VAL A 184 -22.32 0.67 15.55
CA VAL A 184 -21.47 1.26 14.50
C VAL A 184 -20.33 0.32 14.13
N TYR A 185 -19.59 -0.22 15.11
CA TYR A 185 -18.53 -1.19 14.83
C TYR A 185 -19.06 -2.47 14.18
N ARG A 186 -20.26 -2.92 14.56
CA ARG A 186 -20.91 -4.07 13.90
C ARG A 186 -21.24 -3.76 12.45
N LEU A 187 -21.82 -2.59 12.16
CA LEU A 187 -22.10 -2.13 10.80
C LEU A 187 -20.83 -2.00 9.97
N GLN A 188 -19.77 -1.41 10.53
CA GLN A 188 -18.46 -1.30 9.87
C GLN A 188 -17.92 -2.68 9.49
N LYS A 189 -17.92 -3.64 10.42
CA LYS A 189 -17.45 -5.00 10.16
C LYS A 189 -18.29 -5.71 9.09
N MET A 190 -19.61 -5.56 9.13
CA MET A 190 -20.52 -6.12 8.12
C MET A 190 -20.27 -5.50 6.74
N ALA A 191 -20.10 -4.19 6.69
CA ALA A 191 -19.83 -3.44 5.47
C ALA A 191 -18.54 -3.91 4.80
N VAL A 192 -17.43 -3.99 5.56
CA VAL A 192 -16.13 -4.48 5.06
C VAL A 192 -16.23 -5.93 4.61
N HIS A 193 -16.91 -6.79 5.37
CA HIS A 193 -17.08 -8.20 5.00
C HIS A 193 -17.83 -8.36 3.67
N ARG A 194 -18.95 -7.64 3.48
CA ARG A 194 -19.72 -7.67 2.23
C ARG A 194 -18.93 -7.08 1.07
N LEU A 195 -18.25 -5.96 1.28
CA LEU A 195 -17.42 -5.31 0.27
C LEU A 195 -16.33 -6.28 -0.21
N ARG A 196 -15.63 -6.94 0.71
CA ARG A 196 -14.66 -7.99 0.39
C ARG A 196 -15.29 -9.16 -0.38
N GLY A 197 -16.47 -9.61 0.03
CA GLY A 197 -17.18 -10.71 -0.66
C GLY A 197 -17.61 -10.34 -2.09
N MET A 198 -18.09 -9.11 -2.30
CA MET A 198 -18.45 -8.62 -3.63
C MET A 198 -17.23 -8.38 -4.52
N MET A 199 -16.13 -7.88 -3.95
CA MET A 199 -14.86 -7.74 -4.66
C MET A 199 -14.23 -9.09 -5.00
N ALA A 200 -14.29 -10.07 -4.09
CA ALA A 200 -13.77 -11.42 -4.35
C ALA A 200 -14.49 -12.08 -5.53
N LYS A 201 -15.82 -11.94 -5.62
CA LYS A 201 -16.56 -12.36 -6.81
C LYS A 201 -15.98 -11.68 -8.04
N PHE A 202 -15.88 -10.34 -8.04
CA PHE A 202 -15.33 -9.60 -9.18
C PHE A 202 -13.95 -10.10 -9.62
N MET A 203 -13.01 -10.30 -8.69
CA MET A 203 -11.65 -10.78 -8.97
C MET A 203 -11.60 -12.21 -9.53
N HIS A 204 -12.58 -13.08 -9.23
CA HIS A 204 -12.64 -14.43 -9.79
C HIS A 204 -13.02 -14.48 -11.28
N HIS A 205 -13.58 -13.42 -11.86
CA HIS A 205 -13.86 -13.35 -13.31
C HIS A 205 -12.65 -12.82 -14.12
N TRP A 206 -11.52 -12.58 -13.44
CA TRP A 206 -10.33 -11.95 -14.00
C TRP A 206 -9.08 -12.83 -13.79
N ASN A 207 -9.28 -14.15 -13.89
CA ASN A 207 -8.27 -15.17 -13.66
C ASN A 207 -8.37 -16.26 -14.74
#